data_AF-A0A965ALU3-F1
#
_entry.id   AF-A0A965ALU3-F1
#
_cell.length_a   1.000
_cell.length_b   1.000
_cell.length_c   1.000
_cell.angle_alpha   90.00
_cell.angle_beta   90.00
_cell.angle_gamma   90.00
#
_symmetry.space_group_name_H-M   'P 1'
#
loop_
_entity.id
_entity.type
_entity.pdbx_description
1 polymer ?
#
loop_
_entity_poly.entity_id
_entity_poly.type
_entity_poly.pdbx_seq_one_letter_code
_entity_poly.pdbx_strand_id
1 'polypeptide(L)'
;MLTSKFILCGRILMAAIVVVSVMEAVQAGGHHATEKRYFLRGRNKSWHSGWYNPAAGRPVPLVVPPTAEFVSEYSWGVPSSRVMPLYPQYRKPFPGPGYVPGERRLMPTPDQPSDTVQFGIHAIRGPWGTY
;
A
#
# COMPACT_ATOMS: atom_id res chain seq x y z
N MET A 1 -36.71 -27.37 38.80
CA MET A 1 -36.16 -27.66 37.44
C MET A 1 -35.97 -26.42 36.57
N LEU A 2 -36.78 -25.36 36.68
CA LEU A 2 -36.68 -24.15 35.84
C LEU A 2 -35.36 -23.35 36.06
N THR A 3 -34.90 -23.24 37.31
CA THR A 3 -33.70 -22.48 37.70
C THR A 3 -32.39 -23.03 37.12
N SER A 4 -32.26 -24.36 36.98
CA SER A 4 -31.10 -25.01 36.35
C SER A 4 -30.98 -24.67 34.86
N LYS A 5 -32.11 -24.56 34.16
CA LYS A 5 -32.14 -24.21 32.73
C LYS A 5 -31.71 -22.75 32.49
N PHE A 6 -32.06 -21.83 33.37
CA PHE A 6 -31.62 -20.43 33.30
C PHE A 6 -30.11 -20.28 33.54
N ILE A 7 -29.55 -21.02 34.51
CA ILE A 7 -28.10 -21.03 34.78
C ILE A 7 -27.34 -21.63 33.60
N LEU A 8 -27.85 -22.70 32.99
CA LEU A 8 -27.24 -23.33 31.82
C LEU A 8 -27.27 -22.39 30.61
N CYS A 9 -28.41 -21.75 30.32
CA CYS A 9 -28.49 -20.74 29.25
C CYS A 9 -27.55 -19.56 29.50
N GLY A 10 -27.42 -19.07 30.74
CA GLY A 10 -26.49 -17.99 31.08
C GLY A 10 -25.02 -18.36 30.83
N ARG A 11 -24.62 -19.60 31.15
CA ARG A 11 -23.26 -20.11 30.86
C ARG A 11 -22.99 -20.26 29.37
N ILE A 12 -23.98 -20.74 28.61
CA ILE A 12 -23.88 -20.85 27.15
C ILE A 12 -23.73 -19.45 26.53
N LEU A 13 -24.50 -18.47 27.02
CA LEU A 13 -24.45 -17.11 26.53
C LEU A 13 -23.10 -16.45 26.84
N MET A 14 -22.56 -16.63 28.04
CA MET A 14 -21.22 -16.16 28.40
C MET A 14 -20.12 -16.83 27.56
N ALA A 15 -20.20 -18.14 27.34
CA ALA A 15 -19.25 -18.84 26.48
C ALA A 15 -19.31 -18.32 25.04
N ALA A 16 -20.50 -18.05 24.50
CA ALA A 16 -20.67 -17.48 23.17
C ALA A 16 -20.06 -16.08 23.05
N ILE A 17 -20.27 -15.20 24.03
CA ILE A 17 -19.68 -13.85 24.04
C ILE A 17 -18.15 -13.92 24.05
N VAL A 18 -17.57 -14.79 24.89
CA VAL A 18 -16.12 -14.98 24.94
C VAL A 18 -15.58 -15.46 23.60
N VAL A 19 -16.21 -16.45 22.98
CA VAL A 19 -15.79 -16.96 21.67
C VAL A 19 -15.82 -15.87 20.60
N VAL A 20 -16.90 -15.07 20.52
CA VAL A 20 -17.00 -13.97 19.55
C VAL A 20 -15.90 -12.93 19.76
N SER A 21 -15.67 -12.49 21.01
CA SER A 21 -14.63 -11.49 21.31
C SER A 21 -13.20 -11.96 20.97
N VAL A 22 -12.89 -13.25 21.16
CA VAL A 22 -11.59 -13.82 20.81
C VAL A 22 -11.42 -13.91 19.29
N MET A 23 -12.47 -14.26 18.55
CA MET A 23 -12.43 -14.31 17.08
C MET A 23 -12.16 -12.93 16.46
N GLU A 24 -12.78 -11.87 16.99
CA GLU A 24 -12.54 -10.48 16.55
C GLU A 24 -11.09 -10.05 16.82
N ALA A 25 -10.54 -10.37 18.01
CA ALA A 25 -9.16 -10.06 18.35
C ALA A 25 -8.15 -10.80 17.47
N VAL A 26 -8.41 -12.06 17.12
CA VAL A 26 -7.56 -12.84 16.19
C VAL A 26 -7.56 -12.23 14.79
N GLN A 27 -8.73 -11.86 14.27
CA GLN A 27 -8.84 -11.23 12.95
C GLN A 27 -8.15 -9.85 12.91
N ALA A 28 -8.33 -9.03 13.96
CA ALA A 28 -7.64 -7.75 14.10
C ALA A 28 -6.12 -7.91 14.18
N GLY A 29 -5.63 -8.91 14.94
CA GLY A 29 -4.20 -9.23 15.02
C GLY A 29 -3.60 -9.64 13.66
N GLY A 30 -4.33 -10.40 12.86
CA GLY A 30 -3.92 -10.77 11.50
C GLY A 30 -3.82 -9.58 10.55
N HIS A 31 -4.74 -8.62 10.66
CA HIS A 31 -4.72 -7.39 9.88
C HIS A 31 -3.48 -6.54 10.22
N HIS A 32 -3.24 -6.28 11.51
CA HIS A 32 -2.07 -5.50 11.96
C HIS A 32 -0.73 -6.14 11.59
N ALA A 33 -0.62 -7.47 11.65
CA ALA A 33 0.57 -8.18 11.21
C ALA A 33 0.83 -7.99 9.70
N THR A 34 -0.23 -7.97 8.89
CA THR A 34 -0.15 -7.77 7.44
C THR A 34 0.27 -6.34 7.10
N GLU A 35 -0.37 -5.34 7.72
CA GLU A 35 0.00 -3.93 7.56
C GLU A 35 1.47 -3.68 7.94
N LYS A 36 1.92 -4.23 9.08
CA LYS A 36 3.31 -4.12 9.52
C LYS A 36 4.28 -4.72 8.50
N ARG A 37 3.96 -5.87 7.90
CA ARG A 37 4.78 -6.49 6.85
C ARG A 37 4.83 -5.63 5.58
N TYR A 38 3.72 -5.03 5.17
CA TYR A 38 3.68 -4.12 4.02
C TYR A 38 4.50 -2.86 4.27
N PHE A 39 4.39 -2.26 5.45
CA PHE A 39 5.20 -1.13 5.88
C PHE A 39 6.69 -1.45 5.85
N LEU A 40 7.10 -2.60 6.40
CA LEU A 40 8.50 -3.03 6.42
C LEU A 40 9.05 -3.28 5.02
N ARG A 41 8.28 -3.87 4.10
CA ARG A 41 8.67 -4.03 2.68
C ARG A 41 8.82 -2.70 1.95
N GLY A 42 7.95 -1.74 2.27
CA GLY A 42 7.90 -0.42 1.64
C GLY A 42 8.94 0.56 2.16
N ARG A 43 9.49 0.37 3.37
CA ARG A 43 10.34 1.34 4.08
C ARG A 43 11.46 1.90 3.20
N ASN A 44 12.22 1.03 2.53
CA ASN A 44 13.38 1.40 1.71
C ASN A 44 13.09 1.50 0.21
N LYS A 45 11.80 1.49 -0.19
CA LYS A 45 11.42 1.63 -1.60
C LYS A 45 11.27 3.10 -1.97
N SER A 46 11.71 3.46 -3.18
CA SER A 46 11.41 4.77 -3.76
C SER A 46 9.91 4.93 -3.98
N TRP A 47 9.44 6.19 -4.02
CA TRP A 47 8.08 6.49 -4.46
C TRP A 47 7.96 6.53 -5.99
N HIS A 48 9.08 6.61 -6.71
CA HIS A 48 9.16 6.69 -8.17
C HIS A 48 10.10 5.61 -8.74
N SER A 49 9.98 5.34 -10.05
CA SER A 49 10.94 4.50 -10.77
C SER A 49 12.18 5.29 -11.23
N GLY A 50 13.13 4.63 -11.90
CA GLY A 50 14.30 5.31 -12.49
C GLY A 50 13.99 6.26 -13.66
N TRP A 51 12.72 6.46 -14.02
CA TRP A 51 12.30 7.26 -15.18
C TRP A 51 11.69 8.60 -14.76
N TYR A 52 11.95 9.63 -15.56
CA TYR A 52 11.41 10.98 -15.36
C TYR A 52 10.71 11.49 -16.62
N ASN A 53 9.77 12.43 -16.43
CA ASN A 53 9.09 13.07 -17.55
C ASN A 53 9.98 14.19 -18.13
N PRO A 54 10.39 14.13 -19.41
CA PRO A 54 11.27 15.13 -20.02
C PRO A 54 10.72 16.56 -19.99
N ALA A 55 9.40 16.73 -20.10
CA ALA A 55 8.77 18.06 -20.06
C ALA A 55 8.85 18.70 -18.67
N ALA A 56 8.89 17.88 -17.60
CA ALA A 56 9.02 18.35 -16.23
C ALA A 56 10.46 18.35 -15.72
N GLY A 57 11.37 17.61 -16.37
CA GLY A 57 12.75 17.40 -15.91
C GLY A 57 12.87 16.58 -14.61
N ARG A 58 11.79 15.96 -14.14
CA ARG A 58 11.73 15.20 -12.88
C ARG A 58 10.63 14.14 -12.89
N PRO A 59 10.67 13.15 -11.99
CA PRO A 59 9.55 12.22 -11.82
C PRO A 59 8.29 12.99 -11.41
N VAL A 60 7.17 12.68 -12.04
CA VAL A 60 5.89 13.38 -11.83
C VAL A 60 4.97 12.52 -10.97
N PRO A 61 4.46 13.04 -9.84
CA PRO A 61 3.50 12.31 -9.02
C PRO A 61 2.10 12.35 -9.64
N LEU A 62 1.48 11.18 -9.82
CA LEU A 62 0.04 11.03 -10.08
C LEU A 62 -0.67 10.76 -8.75
N VAL A 63 -1.45 11.72 -8.27
CA VAL A 63 -2.16 11.56 -6.99
C VAL A 63 -3.33 10.59 -7.17
N VAL A 64 -3.31 9.50 -6.42
CA VAL A 64 -4.38 8.50 -6.35
C VAL A 64 -5.08 8.57 -4.99
N PRO A 65 -6.30 8.00 -4.83
CA PRO A 65 -6.97 7.98 -3.54
C PRO A 65 -6.09 7.40 -2.41
N PRO A 66 -6.22 7.88 -1.17
CA PRO A 66 -5.47 7.38 -0.02
C PRO A 66 -5.63 5.86 0.22
N THR A 67 -6.75 5.31 -0.21
CA THR A 67 -7.13 3.89 -0.12
C THR A 67 -6.51 3.01 -1.21
N ALA A 68 -5.85 3.56 -2.22
CA ALA A 68 -5.30 2.78 -3.33
C ALA A 68 -4.16 1.88 -2.85
N GLU A 69 -4.31 0.55 -2.93
CA GLU A 69 -3.29 -0.41 -2.51
C GLU A 69 -2.38 -0.89 -3.64
N PHE A 70 -2.86 -0.83 -4.88
CA PHE A 70 -2.17 -1.35 -6.05
C PHE A 70 -2.27 -0.36 -7.22
N VAL A 71 -1.28 -0.43 -8.11
CA VAL A 71 -1.26 0.28 -9.39
C VAL A 71 -1.10 -0.73 -10.51
N SER A 72 -1.80 -0.49 -11.62
CA SER A 72 -1.65 -1.27 -12.85
C SER A 72 -0.67 -0.55 -13.77
N GLU A 73 0.36 -1.25 -14.21
CA GLU A 73 1.33 -0.79 -15.20
C GLU A 73 1.12 -1.59 -16.49
N TYR A 74 1.13 -0.89 -17.63
CA TYR A 74 0.93 -1.49 -18.95
C TYR A 74 2.22 -1.48 -19.74
N SER A 75 2.43 -2.54 -20.51
CA SER A 75 3.57 -2.79 -21.37
C SER A 75 3.09 -3.19 -22.76
N TRP A 76 3.83 -2.76 -23.77
CA TRP A 76 3.60 -3.16 -25.16
C TRP A 76 4.26 -4.51 -25.49
N GLY A 77 5.06 -5.06 -24.58
CA GLY A 77 5.66 -6.38 -24.69
C GLY A 77 4.87 -7.49 -23.99
N VAL A 78 5.48 -8.66 -23.83
CA VAL A 78 4.94 -9.79 -23.06
C VAL A 78 5.70 -9.91 -21.72
N PRO A 79 5.02 -9.90 -20.56
CA PRO A 79 3.58 -9.69 -20.35
C PRO A 79 3.15 -8.23 -20.57
N SER A 80 1.92 -8.04 -21.08
CA SER A 80 1.39 -6.73 -21.47
C SER A 80 0.89 -5.87 -20.31
N SER A 81 0.72 -6.44 -19.10
CA SER A 81 0.40 -5.65 -17.91
C SER A 81 0.89 -6.33 -16.64
N ARG A 82 1.13 -5.54 -15.59
CA ARG A 82 1.42 -6.02 -14.24
C ARG A 82 0.72 -5.16 -13.20
N VAL A 83 0.41 -5.78 -12.07
CA VAL A 83 -0.14 -5.10 -10.90
C VAL A 83 0.96 -5.06 -9.84
N MET A 84 1.28 -3.86 -9.37
CA MET A 84 2.29 -3.64 -8.34
C MET A 84 1.67 -3.06 -7.07
N PRO A 85 2.11 -3.51 -5.88
CA PRO A 85 1.67 -2.90 -4.63
C PRO A 85 2.21 -1.47 -4.54
N LEU A 86 1.30 -0.54 -4.24
CA LEU A 86 1.64 0.83 -3.92
C LEU A 86 2.02 0.91 -2.44
N TYR A 87 3.32 0.88 -2.14
CA TYR A 87 3.82 0.87 -0.77
C TYR A 87 3.50 2.16 0.01
N PRO A 88 3.51 2.11 1.36
CA PRO A 88 3.33 3.32 2.18
C PRO A 88 4.37 4.39 1.84
N GLN A 89 3.89 5.57 1.45
CA GLN A 89 4.71 6.74 1.11
C GLN A 89 4.79 7.75 2.28
N TYR A 90 3.80 7.73 3.17
CA TYR A 90 3.76 8.60 4.35
C TYR A 90 4.65 8.11 5.47
N ARG A 91 5.02 9.03 6.37
CA ARG A 91 5.82 8.77 7.57
C ARG A 91 7.21 8.19 7.26
N LYS A 92 7.71 8.40 6.03
CA LYS A 92 9.11 8.18 5.69
C LYS A 92 9.95 9.36 6.20
N PRO A 93 11.13 9.14 6.80
CA PRO A 93 12.06 10.22 7.09
C PRO A 93 12.32 11.03 5.82
N PHE A 94 12.27 12.35 5.91
CA PHE A 94 12.60 13.22 4.78
C PHE A 94 14.03 12.92 4.33
N PRO A 95 14.24 12.49 3.08
CA PRO A 95 15.54 11.95 2.68
C PRO A 95 16.57 13.03 2.30
N GLY A 96 16.24 14.31 2.44
CA GLY A 96 17.10 15.44 2.10
C GLY A 96 16.73 16.11 0.77
N PRO A 97 17.16 17.37 0.56
CA PRO A 97 16.94 18.07 -0.70
C PRO A 97 17.65 17.35 -1.85
N GLY A 98 16.94 17.11 -2.96
CA GLY A 98 17.49 16.47 -4.14
C GLY A 98 17.62 14.94 -4.07
N TYR A 99 17.15 14.31 -2.99
CA TYR A 99 17.18 12.85 -2.92
C TYR A 99 16.12 12.24 -3.83
N VAL A 100 16.59 11.75 -4.96
CA VAL A 100 15.91 10.83 -5.85
C VAL A 100 16.44 9.44 -5.48
N PRO A 101 15.71 8.61 -4.71
CA PRO A 101 16.21 7.31 -4.30
C PRO A 101 16.58 6.43 -5.51
N GLY A 102 17.88 6.19 -5.69
CA GLY A 102 18.45 5.37 -6.74
C GLY A 102 19.89 5.79 -7.04
N GLU A 103 20.83 4.84 -7.00
CA GLU A 103 22.24 5.08 -7.37
C GLU A 103 22.42 5.50 -8.85
N ARG A 104 21.36 5.34 -9.66
CA ARG A 104 21.37 5.56 -11.10
C ARG A 104 20.74 6.91 -11.43
N ARG A 105 21.38 7.64 -12.35
CA ARG A 105 20.81 8.82 -13.00
C ARG A 105 19.42 8.47 -13.55
N LEU A 106 18.46 9.37 -13.33
CA LEU A 106 17.13 9.24 -13.91
C LEU A 106 17.22 9.23 -15.43
N MET A 107 16.41 8.38 -16.05
CA MET A 107 16.36 8.19 -17.49
C MET A 107 15.14 8.94 -18.06
N PRO A 108 15.30 9.69 -19.16
CA PRO A 108 14.16 10.31 -19.83
C PRO A 108 13.30 9.23 -20.46
N THR A 109 12.02 9.50 -20.69
CA THR A 109 11.20 8.68 -21.58
C THR A 109 11.92 8.43 -22.91
N PRO A 110 12.11 7.17 -23.34
CA PRO A 110 12.71 6.88 -24.64
C PRO A 110 11.73 7.18 -25.77
N ASP A 111 12.23 7.36 -27.00
CA ASP A 111 11.40 7.67 -28.18
C ASP A 111 10.35 6.58 -28.46
N GLN A 112 10.70 5.33 -28.18
CA GLN A 112 9.81 4.18 -28.27
C GLN A 112 9.70 3.53 -26.88
N PRO A 113 8.75 3.98 -26.05
CA PRO A 113 8.55 3.40 -24.74
C PRO A 113 7.98 2.00 -24.88
N SER A 114 8.49 1.05 -24.11
CA SER A 114 7.96 -0.31 -23.99
C SER A 114 6.97 -0.45 -22.82
N ASP A 115 6.97 0.50 -21.86
CA ASP A 115 6.17 0.43 -20.65
C ASP A 115 5.72 1.83 -20.19
N THR A 116 4.50 1.91 -19.64
CA THR A 116 3.94 3.11 -19.01
C THR A 116 4.82 3.71 -17.89
N VAL A 117 5.61 2.89 -17.19
CA VAL A 117 6.56 3.37 -16.17
C VAL A 117 7.61 4.32 -16.75
N GLN A 118 7.95 4.16 -18.04
CA GLN A 118 8.97 4.95 -18.72
C GLN A 118 8.54 6.39 -18.97
N PHE A 119 7.25 6.71 -18.88
CA PHE A 119 6.75 8.09 -18.97
C PHE A 119 7.15 8.95 -17.76
N GLY A 120 7.67 8.34 -16.70
CA GLY A 120 8.11 9.03 -15.50
C GLY A 120 6.98 9.60 -14.66
N ILE A 121 5.75 9.08 -14.82
CA ILE A 121 4.57 9.41 -14.04
C ILE A 121 4.33 8.27 -13.06
N HIS A 122 4.32 8.56 -11.76
CA HIS A 122 4.30 7.56 -10.69
C HIS A 122 3.16 7.80 -9.72
N ALA A 123 2.39 6.76 -9.41
CA ALA A 123 1.29 6.87 -8.46
C ALA A 123 1.80 7.24 -7.06
N ILE A 124 1.22 8.30 -6.48
CA ILE A 124 1.40 8.68 -5.09
C ILE A 124 0.02 8.67 -4.42
N ARG A 125 -0.11 8.03 -3.26
CA ARG A 125 -1.33 8.16 -2.47
C ARG A 125 -1.53 9.64 -2.15
N GLY A 126 -2.77 10.09 -2.20
CA GLY A 126 -3.22 11.40 -1.70
C GLY A 126 -3.45 11.34 -0.20
N PRO A 127 -3.29 12.45 0.53
CA PRO A 127 -3.41 12.44 1.99
C PRO A 127 -4.82 12.00 2.39
N TRP A 128 -4.93 11.22 3.46
CA TRP A 128 -6.17 11.16 4.23
C TRP A 128 -6.33 12.56 4.82
N GLY A 129 -7.39 13.30 4.50
CA GLY A 129 -7.57 14.69 4.99
C GLY A 129 -7.24 14.83 6.48
N THR A 130 -6.66 15.93 6.97
CA THR A 130 -6.73 17.33 6.57
C THR A 130 -5.37 18.03 6.75
N TYR A 131 -5.20 19.14 6.04
CA TYR A 131 -4.30 20.25 6.40
C TYR A 131 -4.68 20.86 7.75
#